data_AF-A0A1I3BYB4-F1
#
_entry.id   AF-A0A1I3BYB4-F1
#
_cell.length_a   1.000
_cell.length_b   1.000
_cell.length_c   1.000
_cell.angle_alpha   90.00
_cell.angle_beta   90.00
_cell.angle_gamma   90.00
#
_symmetry.space_group_name_H-M   'P 1'
#
loop_
_entity.id
_entity.type
_entity.pdbx_description
1 polymer ?
#
loop_
_entity_poly.entity_id
_entity_poly.type
_entity_poly.pdbx_seq_one_letter_code
_entity_poly.pdbx_strand_id
1 'polypeptide(L)'
;MKKKLALLLVMVMVLAFTPVASADQHVDAETATVSITLSTSENAFGETEMWEASLYEGAVAGEETSGRFTDWKTVEDGSVSFDLPMEVREDDEAPWGAELDTYVRVRTVGEDGYPDFDLVSTPFTLNEGADIDVSIGLNTEINMVEDQEDGEAVVAVSLYTGSDGFGETDEWEASLYEGAVTGEETSGRFTDWKVAEEGVVEFVIPEEVREDNEAPWNVEMDTYLRVRSIDDDAYPLFDMVSAPFTLGDGMNYSVNISLVSVAMVVEDVPELEIPVVPEEPTDPDASIEVMMWINQTDYTINDEPGTADVAPFIQDGRTMVPISFVARAMNLDSDWGPRGAAAEWVSFEGNNMRIELEIGSTEIAVWENGVERTETSDVAAQIVDGRTVLPLRAVGEILGADFNWGPKDAATEWVSFTYTPTAVIEEPLQDEEEASIDWITATPDYEENSLTIAGAVTGDVDMVSIGVGALRWVDERDYEDDARGHQGFDIPVEEDGSFSITLVEGGSWPGGDNWHGLRSGTHQVRAAILDDEGEIVSFVDSEEFTVE
;
A
#
# COMPACT_ATOMS: atom_id res chain seq x y z
N MET A 1 -64.16 13.09 76.73
CA MET A 1 -65.42 13.30 75.97
C MET A 1 -65.17 14.35 74.90
N LYS A 2 -65.53 14.06 73.63
CA LYS A 2 -66.02 14.94 72.54
C LYS A 2 -65.39 16.36 72.43
N LYS A 3 -65.00 16.90 71.27
CA LYS A 3 -65.16 16.62 69.84
C LYS A 3 -64.47 17.80 69.11
N LYS A 4 -63.92 17.55 67.91
CA LYS A 4 -63.87 18.42 66.69
C LYS A 4 -63.33 19.87 66.86
N LEU A 5 -62.45 20.38 66.02
CA LEU A 5 -62.72 20.77 64.63
C LEU A 5 -61.41 21.21 63.95
N ALA A 6 -61.37 21.11 62.62
CA ALA A 6 -60.22 21.33 61.73
C ALA A 6 -59.72 22.78 61.70
N LEU A 7 -58.43 22.96 61.35
CA LEU A 7 -57.97 24.15 60.64
C LEU A 7 -56.75 23.81 59.76
N LEU A 8 -56.89 24.17 58.49
CA LEU A 8 -55.88 24.20 57.43
C LEU A 8 -54.79 25.23 57.79
N LEU A 9 -53.50 24.89 57.64
CA LEU A 9 -52.45 25.90 57.51
C LEU A 9 -51.32 25.40 56.60
N VAL A 10 -51.11 26.17 55.53
CA VAL A 10 -49.96 26.17 54.62
C VAL A 10 -48.68 26.41 55.43
N MET A 11 -47.60 25.67 55.15
CA MET A 11 -46.27 26.04 55.64
C MET A 11 -45.20 25.85 54.57
N VAL A 12 -44.43 26.92 54.44
CA VAL A 12 -43.44 27.26 53.42
C VAL A 12 -42.16 26.46 53.62
N MET A 13 -41.59 26.02 52.50
CA MET A 13 -40.29 25.37 52.38
C MET A 13 -39.17 26.42 52.52
N VAL A 14 -38.27 26.24 53.48
CA VAL A 14 -36.95 26.89 53.53
C VAL A 14 -35.92 25.86 53.98
N LEU A 15 -34.85 25.77 53.18
CA LEU A 15 -33.69 24.89 53.28
C LEU A 15 -32.90 25.07 54.60
N ALA A 16 -32.35 23.96 55.10
CA ALA A 16 -31.21 23.96 56.01
C ALA A 16 -30.27 22.78 55.64
N PHE A 17 -29.03 23.11 55.32
CA PHE A 17 -27.90 22.21 55.09
C PHE A 17 -27.28 21.74 56.41
N THR A 18 -26.75 20.50 56.45
CA THR A 18 -25.45 20.09 57.03
C THR A 18 -25.21 18.58 56.74
N PRO A 19 -23.94 18.10 56.75
CA PRO A 19 -23.34 17.34 55.65
C PRO A 19 -23.37 15.82 55.86
N VAL A 20 -23.25 15.08 54.76
CA VAL A 20 -22.84 13.67 54.75
C VAL A 20 -21.58 13.58 53.89
N ALA A 21 -20.67 12.70 54.34
CA ALA A 21 -19.30 12.54 53.90
C ALA A 21 -19.10 12.62 52.38
N SER A 22 -18.09 13.41 52.00
CA SER A 22 -17.49 13.38 50.67
C SER A 22 -17.04 11.96 50.36
N ALA A 23 -17.36 11.54 49.14
CA ALA A 23 -16.86 10.34 48.51
C ALA A 23 -15.34 10.22 48.71
N ASP A 24 -14.90 8.96 48.88
CA ASP A 24 -13.54 8.59 48.55
C ASP A 24 -13.20 9.19 47.18
N GLN A 25 -12.05 9.83 47.10
CA GLN A 25 -11.47 10.23 45.84
C GLN A 25 -11.23 8.95 45.03
N HIS A 26 -12.15 8.64 44.09
CA HIS A 26 -11.71 8.08 42.82
C HIS A 26 -10.79 9.16 42.24
N VAL A 27 -9.50 8.88 42.30
CA VAL A 27 -8.58 9.45 41.32
C VAL A 27 -9.12 8.90 40.01
N ASP A 28 -9.62 9.77 39.13
CA ASP A 28 -10.06 9.36 37.79
C ASP A 28 -8.88 8.61 37.18
N ALA A 29 -8.99 7.29 37.05
CA ALA A 29 -8.04 6.53 36.24
C ALA A 29 -8.20 7.08 34.83
N GLU A 30 -7.12 7.61 34.27
CA GLU A 30 -7.15 8.16 32.93
C GLU A 30 -7.56 7.00 31.99
N THR A 31 -8.68 7.19 31.30
CA THR A 31 -9.24 6.17 30.39
C THR A 31 -8.31 6.04 29.19
N ALA A 32 -7.98 4.82 28.80
CA ALA A 32 -7.20 4.55 27.59
C ALA A 32 -8.13 4.06 26.47
N THR A 33 -7.88 4.49 25.24
CA THR A 33 -8.60 4.01 24.06
C THR A 33 -7.67 3.13 23.23
N VAL A 34 -8.10 1.94 22.83
CA VAL A 34 -7.35 1.09 21.90
C VAL A 34 -8.15 0.90 20.62
N SER A 35 -7.73 1.54 19.52
CA SER A 35 -8.36 1.43 18.21
C SER A 35 -7.61 0.44 17.34
N ILE A 36 -8.33 -0.48 16.70
CA ILE A 36 -7.76 -1.57 15.93
C ILE A 36 -8.29 -1.48 14.51
N THR A 37 -7.38 -1.51 13.55
CA THR A 37 -7.68 -1.55 12.12
C THR A 37 -7.07 -2.79 11.50
N LEU A 38 -7.87 -3.52 10.73
CA LEU A 38 -7.40 -4.59 9.87
C LEU A 38 -7.32 -4.07 8.43
N SER A 39 -6.13 -4.04 7.86
CA SER A 39 -5.92 -3.76 6.44
C SER A 39 -5.62 -5.05 5.70
N THR A 40 -6.23 -5.19 4.53
CA THR A 40 -5.88 -6.22 3.55
C THR A 40 -5.41 -5.52 2.29
N SER A 41 -4.53 -6.15 1.50
CA SER A 41 -4.21 -5.64 0.17
C SER A 41 -5.50 -5.40 -0.62
N GLU A 42 -5.58 -4.33 -1.42
CA GLU A 42 -6.80 -3.87 -2.14
C GLU A 42 -7.45 -4.93 -3.04
N ASN A 43 -6.77 -6.06 -3.24
CA ASN A 43 -7.18 -7.13 -4.13
C ASN A 43 -7.11 -8.53 -3.48
N ALA A 44 -6.94 -8.62 -2.15
CA ALA A 44 -7.16 -9.89 -1.45
C ALA A 44 -8.65 -10.23 -1.56
N PHE A 45 -8.94 -11.43 -2.03
CA PHE A 45 -10.32 -11.84 -2.26
C PHE A 45 -11.07 -12.00 -0.93
N GLY A 46 -12.19 -11.27 -0.79
CA GLY A 46 -13.09 -11.29 0.36
C GLY A 46 -13.11 -9.96 1.10
N GLU A 47 -14.27 -9.30 1.13
CA GLU A 47 -14.48 -8.13 1.98
C GLU A 47 -14.37 -8.56 3.45
N THR A 48 -13.38 -8.05 4.18
CA THR A 48 -13.22 -8.29 5.62
C THR A 48 -14.17 -7.40 6.41
N GLU A 49 -15.48 -7.49 6.16
CA GLU A 49 -16.50 -6.79 6.96
C GLU A 49 -16.94 -7.62 8.17
N MET A 50 -16.64 -8.92 8.18
CA MET A 50 -17.04 -9.86 9.23
C MET A 50 -15.85 -10.32 10.08
N TRP A 51 -15.27 -9.40 10.87
CA TRP A 51 -14.26 -9.75 11.87
C TRP A 51 -14.59 -9.15 13.24
N GLU A 52 -13.92 -9.68 14.26
CA GLU A 52 -13.97 -9.16 15.61
C GLU A 52 -12.57 -9.14 16.24
N ALA A 53 -12.40 -8.27 17.24
CA ALA A 53 -11.16 -8.16 17.99
C ALA A 53 -11.37 -8.28 19.50
N SER A 54 -10.30 -8.59 20.23
CA SER A 54 -10.25 -8.57 21.69
C SER A 54 -8.81 -8.42 22.19
N LEU A 55 -8.64 -7.96 23.43
CA LEU A 55 -7.34 -7.72 24.06
C LEU A 55 -6.97 -8.86 25.01
N TYR A 56 -5.70 -9.27 24.94
CA TYR A 56 -5.11 -10.37 25.68
C TYR A 56 -3.87 -9.93 26.46
N GLU A 57 -3.70 -10.47 27.66
CA GLU A 57 -2.48 -10.42 28.46
C GLU A 57 -1.68 -11.72 28.25
N GLY A 58 -0.35 -11.63 28.17
CA GLY A 58 0.51 -12.82 28.22
C GLY A 58 0.25 -13.84 27.12
N ALA A 59 -0.06 -13.39 25.90
CA ALA A 59 -0.14 -14.27 24.75
C ALA A 59 1.21 -14.96 24.49
N VAL A 60 1.17 -16.23 24.08
CA VAL A 60 2.35 -17.02 23.77
C VAL A 60 2.38 -17.23 22.26
N ALA A 61 3.51 -16.93 21.64
CA ALA A 61 3.71 -17.17 20.21
C ALA A 61 3.39 -18.63 19.85
N GLY A 62 2.53 -18.84 18.85
CA GLY A 62 2.15 -20.18 18.40
C GLY A 62 1.05 -20.86 19.23
N GLU A 63 0.48 -20.21 20.26
CA GLU A 63 -0.50 -20.84 21.16
C GLU A 63 -1.71 -19.93 21.44
N GLU A 64 -2.90 -20.53 21.49
CA GLU A 64 -4.08 -19.87 22.06
C GLU A 64 -3.93 -19.78 23.59
N THR A 65 -3.91 -18.55 24.13
CA THR A 65 -3.87 -18.33 25.57
C THR A 65 -5.23 -17.93 26.13
N SER A 66 -5.45 -18.22 27.41
CA SER A 66 -6.67 -17.81 28.12
C SER A 66 -6.61 -16.37 28.65
N GLY A 67 -5.61 -15.57 28.25
CA GLY A 67 -5.32 -14.25 28.83
C GLY A 67 -6.26 -13.12 28.40
N ARG A 68 -7.43 -13.45 27.84
CA ARG A 68 -8.38 -12.45 27.33
C ARG A 68 -9.01 -11.67 28.46
N PHE A 69 -8.84 -10.35 28.47
CA PHE A 69 -9.39 -9.46 29.50
C PHE A 69 -10.49 -8.51 29.01
N THR A 70 -10.76 -8.44 27.70
CA THR A 70 -11.96 -7.78 27.13
C THR A 70 -12.91 -8.79 26.48
N ASP A 71 -14.15 -8.39 26.20
CA ASP A 71 -15.05 -9.17 25.34
C ASP A 71 -14.70 -8.97 23.86
N TRP A 72 -15.13 -9.90 23.01
CA TRP A 72 -15.04 -9.72 21.55
C TRP A 72 -15.92 -8.57 21.09
N LYS A 73 -15.40 -7.71 20.22
CA LYS A 73 -16.11 -6.57 19.65
C LYS A 73 -16.06 -6.61 18.13
N THR A 74 -17.22 -6.40 17.52
CA THR A 74 -17.40 -6.38 16.06
C THR A 74 -16.97 -5.04 15.47
N VAL A 75 -16.67 -5.04 14.18
CA VAL A 75 -16.30 -3.83 13.41
C VAL A 75 -17.39 -2.77 13.45
N GLU A 76 -16.99 -1.52 13.69
CA GLU A 76 -17.79 -0.31 13.50
C GLU A 76 -16.97 0.71 12.67
N ASP A 77 -17.53 1.22 11.58
CA ASP A 77 -16.87 2.18 10.68
C ASP A 77 -15.45 1.75 10.23
N GLY A 78 -15.26 0.45 9.97
CA GLY A 78 -13.99 -0.13 9.50
C GLY A 78 -12.94 -0.40 10.60
N SER A 79 -13.27 -0.19 11.88
CA SER A 79 -12.35 -0.40 13.00
C SER A 79 -13.03 -1.03 14.22
N VAL A 80 -12.24 -1.49 15.19
CA VAL A 80 -12.72 -1.92 16.51
C VAL A 80 -12.02 -1.09 17.57
N SER A 81 -12.77 -0.34 18.38
CA SER A 81 -12.20 0.50 19.44
C SER A 81 -12.56 0.01 20.84
N PHE A 82 -11.64 0.03 21.79
CA PHE A 82 -11.88 -0.35 23.18
C PHE A 82 -11.69 0.81 24.16
N ASP A 83 -12.69 1.08 25.00
CA ASP A 83 -12.62 2.11 26.05
C ASP A 83 -12.28 1.47 27.42
N LEU A 84 -11.03 1.59 27.84
CA LEU A 84 -10.53 0.97 29.07
C LEU A 84 -10.50 1.96 30.25
N PRO A 85 -10.80 1.50 31.49
CA PRO A 85 -11.10 0.11 31.87
C PRO A 85 -12.58 -0.28 31.72
N MET A 86 -13.44 0.55 31.10
CA MET A 86 -14.89 0.33 31.06
C MET A 86 -15.30 -0.96 30.37
N GLU A 87 -14.52 -1.43 29.41
CA GLU A 87 -14.75 -2.66 28.64
C GLU A 87 -13.89 -3.86 29.11
N VAL A 88 -13.22 -3.74 30.27
CA VAL A 88 -12.59 -4.89 30.94
C VAL A 88 -13.67 -5.77 31.58
N ARG A 89 -13.52 -7.09 31.47
CA ARG A 89 -14.45 -8.08 32.04
C ARG A 89 -14.48 -8.01 33.58
N GLU A 90 -15.64 -8.32 34.18
CA GLU A 90 -15.90 -8.11 35.63
C GLU A 90 -14.88 -8.78 36.59
N ASP A 91 -14.28 -9.90 36.17
CA ASP A 91 -13.34 -10.68 36.98
C ASP A 91 -11.86 -10.51 36.54
N ASP A 92 -11.58 -9.65 35.56
CA ASP A 92 -10.26 -9.45 34.95
C ASP A 92 -9.70 -8.05 35.27
N GLU A 93 -8.39 -7.88 35.16
CA GLU A 93 -7.70 -6.59 35.30
C GLU A 93 -6.84 -6.35 34.04
N ALA A 94 -6.85 -5.14 33.50
CA ALA A 94 -5.98 -4.82 32.37
C ALA A 94 -4.50 -4.75 32.85
N PRO A 95 -3.54 -5.22 32.04
CA PRO A 95 -2.12 -5.29 32.40
C PRO A 95 -1.42 -3.92 32.28
N TRP A 96 -1.92 -2.91 32.99
CA TRP A 96 -1.43 -1.53 32.93
C TRP A 96 0.07 -1.42 33.25
N GLY A 97 0.82 -0.78 32.35
CA GLY A 97 2.25 -0.54 32.48
C GLY A 97 3.13 -1.79 32.38
N ALA A 98 2.57 -2.95 32.05
CA ALA A 98 3.34 -4.15 31.75
C ALA A 98 4.02 -3.98 30.38
N GLU A 99 5.35 -4.05 30.38
CA GLU A 99 6.17 -3.85 29.18
C GLU A 99 5.91 -4.97 28.17
N LEU A 100 5.38 -4.61 26.99
CA LEU A 100 5.12 -5.54 25.87
C LEU A 100 4.34 -6.80 26.30
N ASP A 101 3.25 -6.63 27.03
CA ASP A 101 2.44 -7.74 27.54
C ASP A 101 0.94 -7.66 27.17
N THR A 102 0.56 -6.66 26.38
CA THR A 102 -0.79 -6.55 25.81
C THR A 102 -0.77 -6.91 24.33
N TYR A 103 -1.75 -7.68 23.90
CA TYR A 103 -1.86 -8.20 22.53
C TYR A 103 -3.26 -7.96 22.01
N VAL A 104 -3.39 -7.74 20.70
CA VAL A 104 -4.68 -7.73 19.99
C VAL A 104 -4.87 -9.06 19.30
N ARG A 105 -5.98 -9.77 19.55
CA ARG A 105 -6.41 -10.89 18.72
C ARG A 105 -7.49 -10.43 17.76
N VAL A 106 -7.36 -10.79 16.49
CA VAL A 106 -8.39 -10.59 15.47
C VAL A 106 -8.78 -11.93 14.85
N ARG A 107 -10.06 -12.10 14.55
CA ARG A 107 -10.54 -13.31 13.88
C ARG A 107 -11.75 -13.05 12.99
N THR A 108 -11.93 -13.89 11.98
CA THR A 108 -13.14 -13.91 11.16
C THR A 108 -14.36 -14.35 11.98
N VAL A 109 -15.54 -13.81 11.66
CA VAL A 109 -16.82 -14.14 12.29
C VAL A 109 -17.69 -14.97 11.34
N GLY A 110 -18.17 -16.12 11.84
CA GLY A 110 -19.11 -16.99 11.13
C GLY A 110 -18.46 -18.29 10.63
N GLU A 111 -19.24 -19.37 10.53
CA GLU A 111 -18.74 -20.69 10.09
C GLU A 111 -18.41 -20.75 8.58
N ASP A 112 -18.82 -19.73 7.81
CA ASP A 112 -18.62 -19.61 6.35
C ASP A 112 -17.88 -18.31 5.97
N GLY A 113 -17.22 -17.64 6.91
CA GLY A 113 -16.50 -16.39 6.64
C GLY A 113 -15.23 -16.63 5.84
N TYR A 114 -15.06 -15.92 4.72
CA TYR A 114 -13.87 -16.01 3.87
C TYR A 114 -13.32 -14.60 3.57
N PRO A 115 -12.00 -14.33 3.73
CA PRO A 115 -10.97 -15.27 4.19
C PRO A 115 -11.17 -15.71 5.64
N ASP A 116 -10.70 -16.91 5.98
CA ASP A 116 -10.69 -17.38 7.36
C ASP A 116 -9.35 -16.99 7.99
N PHE A 117 -9.38 -16.42 9.19
CA PHE A 117 -8.18 -16.06 9.92
C PHE A 117 -8.41 -15.99 11.42
N ASP A 118 -7.38 -16.35 12.17
CA ASP A 118 -7.26 -16.10 13.61
C ASP A 118 -5.81 -15.74 13.92
N LEU A 119 -5.60 -14.45 14.21
CA LEU A 119 -4.29 -13.82 14.32
C LEU A 119 -4.20 -13.05 15.62
N VAL A 120 -2.99 -12.91 16.14
CA VAL A 120 -2.70 -12.05 17.29
C VAL A 120 -1.56 -11.11 16.83
N SER A 121 -1.58 -9.87 17.31
CA SER A 121 -0.56 -8.87 17.04
C SER A 121 0.71 -9.15 17.82
N THR A 122 1.81 -8.53 17.40
CA THR A 122 2.96 -8.27 18.27
C THR A 122 2.51 -7.55 19.55
N PRO A 123 3.20 -7.78 20.68
CA PRO A 123 2.83 -7.15 21.94
C PRO A 123 3.08 -5.64 21.94
N PHE A 124 2.35 -4.94 22.79
CA PHE A 124 2.57 -3.53 23.12
C PHE A 124 2.38 -3.27 24.63
N THR A 125 2.84 -2.11 25.08
CA THR A 125 2.69 -1.66 26.47
C THR A 125 1.41 -0.82 26.59
N LEU A 126 0.43 -1.31 27.34
CA LEU A 126 -0.81 -0.59 27.61
C LEU A 126 -0.63 0.34 28.83
N ASN A 127 -0.70 1.66 28.61
CA ASN A 127 -0.56 2.66 29.68
C ASN A 127 -1.90 3.35 29.98
N GLU A 128 -2.15 3.70 31.25
CA GLU A 128 -3.32 4.51 31.63
C GLU A 128 -3.32 5.84 30.86
N GLY A 129 -4.49 6.26 30.38
CA GLY A 129 -4.65 7.54 29.67
C GLY A 129 -4.11 7.60 28.24
N ALA A 130 -3.59 6.49 27.70
CA ALA A 130 -3.07 6.46 26.34
C ALA A 130 -4.17 6.16 25.32
N ASP A 131 -4.16 6.87 24.19
CA ASP A 131 -4.81 6.41 22.98
C ASP A 131 -3.79 5.55 22.20
N ILE A 132 -4.20 4.38 21.72
CA ILE A 132 -3.34 3.41 21.07
C ILE A 132 -4.00 2.96 19.78
N ASP A 133 -3.31 3.15 18.65
CA ASP A 133 -3.72 2.64 17.35
C ASP A 133 -2.95 1.36 17.05
N VAL A 134 -3.67 0.29 16.73
CA VAL A 134 -3.10 -1.01 16.33
C VAL A 134 -3.57 -1.32 14.91
N SER A 135 -2.61 -1.44 14.00
CA SER A 135 -2.86 -1.83 12.61
C SER A 135 -2.35 -3.24 12.37
N ILE A 136 -3.20 -4.10 11.82
CA ILE A 136 -2.85 -5.47 11.40
C ILE A 136 -3.02 -5.53 9.88
N GLY A 137 -1.98 -5.96 9.16
CA GLY A 137 -1.92 -6.00 7.71
C GLY A 137 -1.81 -7.41 7.16
N LEU A 138 -2.65 -7.73 6.17
CA LEU A 138 -2.65 -8.97 5.39
C LEU A 138 -2.35 -8.63 3.93
N ASN A 139 -1.10 -8.84 3.50
CA ASN A 139 -0.66 -8.37 2.19
C ASN A 139 -0.18 -9.54 1.31
N THR A 140 -0.56 -9.53 0.04
CA THR A 140 0.04 -10.39 -1.00
C THR A 140 0.57 -9.52 -2.12
N GLU A 141 1.83 -9.73 -2.47
CA GLU A 141 2.53 -9.04 -3.55
C GLU A 141 3.02 -10.07 -4.57
N ILE A 142 2.70 -9.87 -5.85
CA ILE A 142 3.05 -10.79 -6.94
C ILE A 142 3.95 -10.03 -7.92
N ASN A 143 5.17 -10.53 -8.09
CA ASN A 143 6.18 -9.94 -8.97
C ASN A 143 6.58 -10.93 -10.05
N MET A 144 6.51 -10.52 -11.32
CA MET A 144 7.14 -11.25 -12.43
C MET A 144 8.65 -11.01 -12.39
N VAL A 145 9.45 -12.08 -12.45
CA VAL A 145 10.89 -12.01 -12.18
C VAL A 145 11.72 -12.06 -13.46
N GLU A 146 11.51 -13.06 -14.33
CA GLU A 146 12.23 -13.23 -15.61
C GLU A 146 11.42 -14.12 -16.59
N ASP A 147 11.71 -13.98 -17.88
CA ASP A 147 11.25 -14.88 -18.96
C ASP A 147 12.28 -16.00 -19.19
N GLN A 148 11.84 -17.26 -19.28
CA GLN A 148 12.71 -18.36 -19.69
C GLN A 148 12.62 -18.61 -21.19
N GLU A 149 13.76 -18.51 -21.90
CA GLU A 149 13.86 -18.78 -23.34
C GLU A 149 13.39 -20.20 -23.77
N ASP A 150 13.27 -21.16 -22.83
CA ASP A 150 12.70 -22.51 -23.03
C ASP A 150 12.50 -23.18 -21.64
N GLY A 151 11.31 -23.10 -21.03
CA GLY A 151 11.07 -23.67 -19.70
C GLY A 151 9.61 -23.76 -19.25
N GLU A 152 9.33 -24.56 -18.23
CA GLU A 152 8.05 -24.56 -17.49
C GLU A 152 7.98 -23.30 -16.61
N ALA A 153 6.80 -22.70 -16.45
CA ALA A 153 6.66 -21.52 -15.58
C ALA A 153 6.93 -21.91 -14.12
N VAL A 154 7.59 -21.02 -13.37
CA VAL A 154 7.89 -21.25 -11.94
C VAL A 154 7.20 -20.20 -11.09
N VAL A 155 6.41 -20.64 -10.10
CA VAL A 155 5.80 -19.75 -9.11
C VAL A 155 6.41 -20.07 -7.74
N ALA A 156 7.24 -19.17 -7.24
CA ALA A 156 7.84 -19.25 -5.91
C ALA A 156 7.03 -18.40 -4.93
N VAL A 157 6.52 -19.03 -3.87
CA VAL A 157 5.67 -18.39 -2.86
C VAL A 157 6.42 -18.37 -1.54
N SER A 158 6.55 -17.20 -0.95
CA SER A 158 7.15 -16.99 0.37
C SER A 158 6.12 -16.37 1.31
N LEU A 159 6.05 -16.86 2.54
CA LEU A 159 5.22 -16.31 3.60
C LEU A 159 6.10 -15.68 4.68
N TYR A 160 5.85 -14.41 4.98
CA TYR A 160 6.50 -13.64 6.03
C TYR A 160 5.48 -13.31 7.13
N THR A 161 5.82 -13.65 8.36
CA THR A 161 4.96 -13.52 9.54
C THR A 161 5.67 -12.72 10.63
N GLY A 162 5.87 -11.41 10.40
CA GLY A 162 6.57 -10.54 11.35
C GLY A 162 8.02 -10.95 11.68
N SER A 163 8.75 -10.13 12.44
CA SER A 163 10.18 -10.36 12.75
C SER A 163 10.46 -10.98 14.12
N ASP A 164 9.44 -11.14 14.98
CA ASP A 164 9.64 -11.29 16.43
C ASP A 164 9.02 -12.58 17.02
N GLY A 165 8.83 -13.63 16.21
CA GLY A 165 8.30 -14.92 16.68
C GLY A 165 6.77 -15.02 16.73
N PHE A 166 6.08 -13.88 16.68
CA PHE A 166 4.66 -13.80 16.94
C PHE A 166 3.86 -13.86 15.64
N GLY A 167 3.17 -14.98 15.41
CA GLY A 167 2.52 -15.31 14.12
C GLY A 167 3.34 -16.25 13.23
N GLU A 168 4.51 -16.73 13.67
CA GLU A 168 5.32 -17.68 12.90
C GLU A 168 4.57 -19.01 12.67
N THR A 169 4.56 -19.48 11.42
CA THR A 169 4.06 -20.81 11.04
C THR A 169 4.98 -21.46 10.02
N ASP A 170 5.47 -22.66 10.35
CA ASP A 170 6.21 -23.52 9.42
C ASP A 170 5.29 -24.55 8.74
N GLU A 171 4.02 -24.63 9.17
CA GLU A 171 3.06 -25.65 8.76
C GLU A 171 1.95 -25.03 7.90
N TRP A 172 2.35 -24.54 6.73
CA TRP A 172 1.43 -24.00 5.72
C TRP A 172 1.64 -24.65 4.36
N GLU A 173 0.59 -24.61 3.55
CA GLU A 173 0.61 -25.11 2.19
C GLU A 173 -0.01 -24.11 1.24
N ALA A 174 0.35 -24.23 -0.04
CA ALA A 174 -0.21 -23.41 -1.10
C ALA A 174 -0.73 -24.27 -2.24
N SER A 175 -1.61 -23.68 -3.04
CA SER A 175 -2.03 -24.23 -4.33
C SER A 175 -2.50 -23.10 -5.25
N LEU A 176 -2.35 -23.32 -6.55
CA LEU A 176 -2.87 -22.45 -7.61
C LEU A 176 -4.25 -22.90 -8.09
N TYR A 177 -5.09 -21.91 -8.38
CA TYR A 177 -6.49 -22.06 -8.76
C TYR A 177 -6.81 -21.22 -9.99
N GLU A 178 -7.72 -21.71 -10.81
CA GLU A 178 -8.33 -21.00 -11.94
C GLU A 178 -9.69 -20.46 -11.50
N GLY A 179 -9.90 -19.15 -11.64
CA GLY A 179 -11.18 -18.49 -11.35
C GLY A 179 -11.56 -18.43 -9.87
N ALA A 180 -12.03 -17.27 -9.42
CA ALA A 180 -12.55 -17.09 -8.06
C ALA A 180 -13.80 -16.19 -8.07
N VAL A 181 -14.78 -16.46 -7.19
CA VAL A 181 -16.00 -15.63 -7.02
C VAL A 181 -16.07 -15.02 -5.62
N THR A 182 -15.95 -13.69 -5.49
CA THR A 182 -15.78 -13.01 -4.18
C THR A 182 -16.73 -13.54 -3.11
N GLY A 183 -16.15 -13.94 -1.96
CA GLY A 183 -16.89 -14.48 -0.82
C GLY A 183 -17.28 -15.96 -0.96
N GLU A 184 -16.81 -16.66 -2.00
CA GLU A 184 -16.99 -18.11 -2.17
C GLU A 184 -15.65 -18.85 -2.24
N GLU A 185 -15.68 -20.12 -1.82
CA GLU A 185 -14.58 -21.06 -2.02
C GLU A 185 -14.14 -21.12 -3.50
N THR A 186 -12.83 -21.00 -3.72
CA THR A 186 -12.26 -21.08 -5.06
C THR A 186 -12.45 -22.49 -5.64
N SER A 187 -13.16 -22.59 -6.76
CA SER A 187 -13.20 -23.81 -7.58
C SER A 187 -12.04 -23.81 -8.58
N GLY A 188 -11.82 -24.89 -9.34
CA GLY A 188 -10.79 -24.84 -10.40
C GLY A 188 -9.34 -25.02 -9.96
N ARG A 189 -9.09 -25.68 -8.82
CA ARG A 189 -7.72 -26.04 -8.40
C ARG A 189 -7.01 -26.85 -9.48
N PHE A 190 -5.95 -26.30 -10.05
CA PHE A 190 -5.21 -26.96 -11.12
C PHE A 190 -3.88 -27.56 -10.64
N THR A 191 -3.38 -27.19 -9.47
CA THR A 191 -2.22 -27.87 -8.84
C THR A 191 -2.64 -28.82 -7.70
N ASP A 192 -1.70 -29.64 -7.20
CA ASP A 192 -1.84 -30.27 -5.89
C ASP A 192 -1.39 -29.29 -4.79
N TRP A 193 -1.95 -29.42 -3.59
CA TRP A 193 -1.42 -28.72 -2.42
C TRP A 193 0.05 -29.09 -2.21
N LYS A 194 0.89 -28.08 -2.03
CA LYS A 194 2.29 -28.25 -1.71
C LYS A 194 2.60 -27.57 -0.38
N VAL A 195 3.13 -28.37 0.54
CA VAL A 195 3.61 -27.91 1.86
C VAL A 195 4.88 -27.10 1.68
N ALA A 196 5.03 -26.03 2.46
CA ALA A 196 6.23 -25.21 2.47
C ALA A 196 7.45 -26.01 2.95
N GLU A 197 8.56 -25.85 2.25
CA GLU A 197 9.86 -26.38 2.66
C GLU A 197 10.81 -25.19 2.88
N GLU A 198 11.36 -25.06 4.09
CA GLU A 198 12.23 -23.92 4.46
C GLU A 198 11.53 -22.55 4.25
N GLY A 199 10.22 -22.48 4.48
CA GLY A 199 9.42 -21.24 4.38
C GLY A 199 9.00 -20.86 2.96
N VAL A 200 9.21 -21.75 1.97
CA VAL A 200 8.91 -21.48 0.56
C VAL A 200 8.09 -22.63 -0.04
N VAL A 201 7.08 -22.30 -0.84
CA VAL A 201 6.41 -23.24 -1.75
C VAL A 201 6.78 -22.87 -3.19
N GLU A 202 7.44 -23.79 -3.89
CA GLU A 202 7.77 -23.61 -5.30
C GLU A 202 6.88 -24.50 -6.19
N PHE A 203 6.19 -23.92 -7.16
CA PHE A 203 5.51 -24.68 -8.20
C PHE A 203 6.29 -24.59 -9.49
N VAL A 204 6.54 -25.73 -10.12
CA VAL A 204 6.95 -25.80 -11.52
C VAL A 204 5.72 -26.26 -12.31
N ILE A 205 5.26 -25.43 -13.23
CA ILE A 205 3.96 -25.56 -13.89
C ILE A 205 4.16 -26.08 -15.32
N PRO A 206 3.91 -27.39 -15.56
CA PRO A 206 3.82 -27.95 -16.91
C PRO A 206 2.49 -27.60 -17.60
N GLU A 207 2.39 -27.90 -18.89
CA GLU A 207 1.14 -27.78 -19.68
C GLU A 207 -0.04 -28.53 -19.02
N GLU A 208 0.19 -29.78 -18.57
CA GLU A 208 -0.74 -30.59 -17.77
C GLU A 208 -0.28 -30.66 -16.31
N VAL A 209 -0.98 -29.92 -15.44
CA VAL A 209 -0.70 -29.81 -14.01
C VAL A 209 -1.32 -30.94 -13.18
N ARG A 210 -2.42 -31.54 -13.65
CA ARG A 210 -3.07 -32.74 -13.09
C ARG A 210 -3.57 -33.65 -14.21
N GLU A 211 -3.85 -34.92 -13.90
CA GLU A 211 -4.24 -35.97 -14.88
C GLU A 211 -5.37 -35.60 -15.85
N ASP A 212 -6.23 -34.63 -15.48
CA ASP A 212 -7.34 -34.14 -16.31
C ASP A 212 -7.45 -32.60 -16.30
N ASN A 213 -6.39 -31.85 -15.94
CA ASN A 213 -6.45 -30.39 -15.85
C ASN A 213 -5.20 -29.72 -16.45
N GLU A 214 -5.43 -28.64 -17.20
CA GLU A 214 -4.41 -27.78 -17.82
C GLU A 214 -4.32 -26.47 -17.02
N ALA A 215 -3.16 -25.83 -17.02
CA ALA A 215 -3.05 -24.51 -16.40
C ALA A 215 -3.69 -23.43 -17.31
N PRO A 216 -4.30 -22.37 -16.75
CA PRO A 216 -4.95 -21.30 -17.51
C PRO A 216 -3.92 -20.34 -18.12
N TRP A 217 -3.07 -20.86 -19.01
CA TRP A 217 -1.97 -20.14 -19.62
C TRP A 217 -2.44 -18.90 -20.38
N ASN A 218 -1.80 -17.77 -20.08
CA ASN A 218 -2.04 -16.47 -20.71
C ASN A 218 -3.49 -15.98 -20.63
N VAL A 219 -4.30 -16.58 -19.74
CA VAL A 219 -5.63 -16.09 -19.41
C VAL A 219 -5.47 -14.91 -18.45
N GLU A 220 -6.00 -13.77 -18.88
CA GLU A 220 -5.82 -12.51 -18.16
C GLU A 220 -6.48 -12.56 -16.79
N MET A 221 -5.70 -12.32 -15.74
CA MET A 221 -6.18 -12.19 -14.36
C MET A 221 -7.10 -13.33 -13.89
N ASP A 222 -6.76 -14.57 -14.25
CA ASP A 222 -7.59 -15.75 -13.92
C ASP A 222 -6.86 -16.81 -13.11
N THR A 223 -5.58 -16.57 -12.79
CA THR A 223 -4.83 -17.42 -11.86
C THR A 223 -4.80 -16.82 -10.47
N TYR A 224 -5.10 -17.64 -9.47
CA TYR A 224 -5.12 -17.25 -8.07
C TYR A 224 -4.18 -18.16 -7.27
N LEU A 225 -3.52 -17.58 -6.28
CA LEU A 225 -2.79 -18.33 -5.26
C LEU A 225 -3.66 -18.44 -4.01
N ARG A 226 -3.90 -19.66 -3.54
CA ARG A 226 -4.46 -19.89 -2.21
C ARG A 226 -3.37 -20.39 -1.27
N VAL A 227 -3.32 -19.82 -0.08
CA VAL A 227 -2.45 -20.26 1.01
C VAL A 227 -3.27 -20.54 2.25
N ARG A 228 -2.90 -21.59 2.97
CA ARG A 228 -3.56 -21.93 4.23
C ARG A 228 -2.64 -22.65 5.20
N SER A 229 -2.98 -22.57 6.49
CA SER A 229 -2.41 -23.44 7.51
C SER A 229 -2.87 -24.90 7.30
N ILE A 230 -2.02 -25.86 7.67
CA ILE A 230 -2.23 -27.30 7.39
C ILE A 230 -3.25 -27.95 8.35
N ASP A 231 -3.37 -27.45 9.58
CA ASP A 231 -4.29 -27.94 10.60
C ASP A 231 -5.30 -26.85 10.98
N ASP A 232 -6.56 -27.22 11.20
CA ASP A 232 -7.62 -26.30 11.67
C ASP A 232 -7.33 -25.84 13.11
N ASP A 233 -6.53 -26.61 13.86
CA ASP A 233 -6.02 -26.26 15.19
C ASP A 233 -4.64 -25.55 15.13
N ALA A 234 -4.09 -25.30 13.93
CA ALA A 234 -2.81 -24.60 13.78
C ALA A 234 -2.95 -23.12 14.11
N TYR A 235 -1.83 -22.53 14.56
CA TYR A 235 -1.78 -21.12 14.91
C TYR A 235 -0.54 -20.43 14.32
N PRO A 236 -0.69 -19.25 13.66
CA PRO A 236 -1.95 -18.63 13.28
C PRO A 236 -2.79 -19.51 12.34
N LEU A 237 -4.12 -19.41 12.47
CA LEU A 237 -5.04 -20.00 11.51
C LEU A 237 -5.22 -18.98 10.38
N PHE A 238 -5.07 -19.42 9.14
CA PHE A 238 -5.37 -18.60 7.98
C PHE A 238 -5.73 -19.47 6.78
N ASP A 239 -6.67 -18.99 5.99
CA ASP A 239 -7.00 -19.49 4.65
C ASP A 239 -7.35 -18.29 3.77
N MET A 240 -6.46 -17.99 2.83
CA MET A 240 -6.46 -16.74 2.07
C MET A 240 -6.20 -17.00 0.59
N VAL A 241 -6.76 -16.13 -0.26
CA VAL A 241 -6.51 -16.10 -1.71
C VAL A 241 -5.95 -14.75 -2.12
N SER A 242 -4.92 -14.80 -2.95
CA SER A 242 -4.29 -13.63 -3.56
C SER A 242 -5.24 -12.90 -4.51
N ALA A 243 -4.82 -11.69 -4.89
CA ALA A 243 -5.30 -11.09 -6.12
C ALA A 243 -5.07 -12.02 -7.32
N PRO A 244 -5.92 -11.97 -8.36
CA PRO A 244 -5.64 -12.67 -9.59
C PRO A 244 -4.36 -12.15 -10.23
N PHE A 245 -3.70 -13.03 -11.00
CA PHE A 245 -2.61 -12.67 -11.90
C PHE A 245 -2.70 -13.47 -13.19
N THR A 246 -2.07 -12.96 -14.25
CA THR A 246 -1.94 -13.68 -15.53
C THR A 246 -0.74 -14.62 -15.45
N LEU A 247 -0.99 -15.92 -15.54
CA LEU A 247 0.06 -16.95 -15.58
C LEU A 247 0.58 -17.11 -17.01
N GLY A 248 1.77 -16.60 -17.28
CA GLY A 248 2.44 -16.70 -18.57
C GLY A 248 3.21 -18.00 -18.72
N ASP A 249 3.16 -18.60 -19.91
CA ASP A 249 3.97 -19.76 -20.26
C ASP A 249 5.47 -19.40 -20.20
N GLY A 250 6.29 -20.25 -19.60
CA GLY A 250 7.73 -20.00 -19.42
C GLY A 250 8.12 -18.86 -18.46
N MET A 251 7.16 -18.23 -17.76
CA MET A 251 7.44 -17.07 -16.91
C MET A 251 7.70 -17.45 -15.44
N ASN A 252 8.58 -16.69 -14.79
CA ASN A 252 8.84 -16.84 -13.36
C ASN A 252 8.12 -15.78 -12.52
N TYR A 253 7.53 -16.22 -11.41
CA TYR A 253 6.81 -15.36 -10.46
C TYR A 253 7.38 -15.54 -9.05
N SER A 254 7.54 -14.43 -8.36
CA SER A 254 7.77 -14.37 -6.92
C SER A 254 6.52 -13.82 -6.25
N VAL A 255 5.92 -14.60 -5.36
CA VAL A 255 4.77 -14.18 -4.56
C VAL A 255 5.21 -14.04 -3.11
N ASN A 256 5.12 -12.82 -2.58
CA ASN A 256 5.43 -12.51 -1.19
C ASN A 256 4.14 -12.26 -0.43
N ILE A 257 3.93 -13.02 0.64
CA ILE A 257 2.78 -12.87 1.52
C ILE A 257 3.29 -12.34 2.84
N SER A 258 2.69 -11.28 3.37
CA SER A 258 3.12 -10.64 4.62
C SER A 258 1.96 -10.48 5.59
N LEU A 259 2.14 -11.04 6.78
CA LEU A 259 1.29 -10.85 7.96
C LEU A 259 2.07 -9.95 8.94
N VAL A 260 1.61 -8.71 9.11
CA VAL A 260 2.30 -7.70 9.92
C VAL A 260 1.37 -7.04 10.91
N SER A 261 1.88 -6.64 12.07
CA SER A 261 1.11 -5.84 13.03
C SER A 261 1.98 -4.75 13.62
N VAL A 262 1.40 -3.57 13.83
CA VAL A 262 2.08 -2.41 14.43
C VAL A 262 1.13 -1.76 15.43
N ALA A 263 1.61 -1.50 16.64
CA ALA A 263 0.90 -0.74 17.65
C ALA A 263 1.64 0.58 17.92
N MET A 264 0.92 1.70 17.93
CA MET A 264 1.44 3.04 18.14
C MET A 264 0.65 3.74 19.23
N VAL A 265 1.33 4.44 20.14
CA VAL A 265 0.66 5.36 21.07
C VAL A 265 0.32 6.62 20.30
N VAL A 266 -0.96 6.93 20.24
CA VAL A 266 -1.48 8.22 19.78
C VAL A 266 -1.26 9.19 20.92
N GLU A 267 -0.20 9.98 20.83
CA GLU A 267 -0.01 11.07 21.77
C GLU A 267 -1.16 12.06 21.56
N ASP A 268 -1.96 12.28 22.60
CA ASP A 268 -3.00 13.29 22.66
C ASP A 268 -2.34 14.64 22.35
N VAL A 269 -2.37 15.04 21.08
CA VAL A 269 -1.77 16.28 20.61
C VAL A 269 -2.59 17.38 21.29
N PRO A 270 -2.10 18.02 22.37
CA PRO A 270 -2.91 18.94 23.13
C PRO A 270 -3.35 20.03 22.18
N GLU A 271 -4.67 20.14 21.87
CA GLU A 271 -5.25 21.00 20.82
C GLU A 271 -4.27 22.11 20.49
N LEU A 272 -3.34 21.80 19.57
CA LEU A 272 -2.22 22.69 19.36
C LEU A 272 -2.94 23.89 18.79
N GLU A 273 -2.73 25.08 19.37
CA GLU A 273 -2.84 26.27 18.55
C GLU A 273 -1.95 25.94 17.39
N ILE A 274 -2.55 25.51 16.25
CA ILE A 274 -1.82 24.90 15.15
C ILE A 274 -0.66 25.86 14.94
N PRO A 275 0.59 25.48 15.29
CA PRO A 275 1.71 26.28 14.83
C PRO A 275 1.49 26.15 13.35
N VAL A 276 1.09 27.25 12.72
CA VAL A 276 0.72 27.32 11.32
C VAL A 276 1.72 26.40 10.65
N VAL A 277 1.26 25.22 10.18
CA VAL A 277 2.09 24.35 9.35
C VAL A 277 2.67 25.35 8.39
N PRO A 278 3.99 25.64 8.40
CA PRO A 278 4.52 26.66 7.52
C PRO A 278 4.02 26.17 6.17
N GLU A 279 3.10 26.96 5.60
CA GLU A 279 2.49 26.64 4.32
C GLU A 279 3.66 26.20 3.46
N GLU A 280 3.58 24.99 2.86
CA GLU A 280 4.36 24.58 1.68
C GLU A 280 5.04 25.82 1.15
N PRO A 281 6.36 25.99 1.37
CA PRO A 281 6.96 27.32 1.48
C PRO A 281 6.40 28.16 0.36
N THR A 282 5.53 29.12 0.73
CA THR A 282 4.77 29.92 -0.26
C THR A 282 5.70 30.69 -1.21
N ASP A 283 6.98 30.69 -0.84
CA ASP A 283 8.12 30.98 -1.65
C ASP A 283 8.94 29.69 -1.92
N PRO A 284 8.94 29.12 -3.13
CA PRO A 284 9.83 28.00 -3.49
C PRO A 284 11.34 28.31 -3.29
N ASP A 285 11.69 29.56 -2.97
CA ASP A 285 13.04 29.99 -2.60
C ASP A 285 13.29 29.98 -1.06
N ALA A 286 12.34 29.53 -0.22
CA ALA A 286 12.51 29.54 1.23
C ALA A 286 13.57 28.53 1.69
N SER A 287 14.68 29.04 2.23
CA SER A 287 15.75 28.22 2.78
C SER A 287 15.37 27.59 4.12
N ILE A 288 15.47 26.27 4.22
CA ILE A 288 15.43 25.52 5.49
C ILE A 288 16.74 25.77 6.23
N GLU A 289 16.70 26.21 7.49
CA GLU A 289 17.86 26.35 8.37
C GLU A 289 17.90 25.22 9.40
N VAL A 290 19.01 24.51 9.47
CA VAL A 290 19.20 23.38 10.38
C VAL A 290 20.38 23.66 11.30
N MET A 291 20.23 23.43 12.61
CA MET A 291 21.28 23.58 13.61
C MET A 291 21.46 22.30 14.43
N MET A 292 22.69 21.89 14.64
CA MET A 292 23.05 20.76 15.49
C MET A 292 24.22 21.09 16.40
N TRP A 293 24.26 20.45 17.56
CA TRP A 293 25.38 20.53 18.49
C TRP A 293 26.18 19.24 18.54
N ILE A 294 27.50 19.36 18.51
CA ILE A 294 28.40 18.20 18.53
C ILE A 294 28.28 17.51 19.89
N ASN A 295 28.12 16.17 19.87
CA ASN A 295 27.87 15.29 21.01
C ASN A 295 26.55 15.55 21.76
N GLN A 296 25.57 16.20 21.11
CA GLN A 296 24.21 16.31 21.63
C GLN A 296 23.24 15.73 20.61
N THR A 297 22.18 15.08 21.08
CA THR A 297 21.14 14.50 20.21
C THR A 297 20.11 15.53 19.79
N ASP A 298 20.04 16.67 20.48
CA ASP A 298 19.15 17.78 20.15
C ASP A 298 19.61 18.51 18.87
N TYR A 299 18.65 18.92 18.07
CA TYR A 299 18.84 19.76 16.89
C TYR A 299 17.66 20.72 16.72
N THR A 300 17.78 21.69 15.80
CA THR A 300 16.63 22.47 15.32
C THR A 300 16.54 22.48 13.80
N ILE A 301 15.32 22.49 13.27
CA ILE A 301 14.99 22.76 11.86
C ILE A 301 14.06 23.98 11.86
N ASN A 302 14.43 25.08 11.21
CA ASN A 302 13.70 26.35 11.24
C ASN A 302 13.32 26.79 12.67
N ASP A 303 14.27 26.67 13.61
CA ASP A 303 14.11 26.91 15.05
C ASP A 303 13.18 25.93 15.80
N GLU A 304 12.59 24.95 15.13
CA GLU A 304 11.78 23.89 15.76
C GLU A 304 12.69 22.77 16.30
N PRO A 305 12.57 22.39 17.58
CA PRO A 305 13.44 21.39 18.19
C PRO A 305 13.11 19.96 17.75
N GLY A 306 14.14 19.13 17.62
CA GLY A 306 14.02 17.68 17.41
C GLY A 306 15.17 16.91 18.07
N THR A 307 15.08 15.58 18.04
CA THR A 307 16.08 14.69 18.65
C THR A 307 16.51 13.59 17.65
N ALA A 308 17.81 13.35 17.56
CA ALA A 308 18.40 12.31 16.71
C ALA A 308 18.82 11.08 17.53
N ASP A 309 18.77 9.90 16.92
CA ASP A 309 19.15 8.62 17.55
C ASP A 309 20.63 8.54 17.94
N VAL A 310 21.49 9.20 17.16
CA VAL A 310 22.93 9.28 17.40
C VAL A 310 23.36 10.73 17.31
N ALA A 311 24.03 11.21 18.34
CA ALA A 311 24.55 12.57 18.39
C ALA A 311 25.60 12.80 17.28
N PRO A 312 25.58 13.95 16.57
CA PRO A 312 26.63 14.29 15.63
C PRO A 312 28.00 14.31 16.31
N PHE A 313 29.00 13.74 15.67
CA PHE A 313 30.36 13.68 16.23
C PHE A 313 31.41 14.03 15.17
N ILE A 314 32.62 14.28 15.62
CA ILE A 314 33.75 14.63 14.74
C ILE A 314 34.68 13.43 14.63
N GLN A 315 34.87 12.94 13.40
CA GLN A 315 35.84 11.90 13.06
C GLN A 315 36.72 12.39 11.92
N ASP A 316 38.04 12.31 12.12
CA ASP A 316 39.05 12.75 11.14
C ASP A 316 38.81 14.16 10.57
N GLY A 317 38.25 15.05 11.39
CA GLY A 317 37.93 16.43 11.01
C GLY A 317 36.71 16.57 10.10
N ARG A 318 35.85 15.54 10.03
CA ARG A 318 34.53 15.57 9.39
C ARG A 318 33.45 15.40 10.45
N THR A 319 32.33 16.10 10.27
CA THR A 319 31.14 15.89 11.08
C THR A 319 30.39 14.69 10.53
N MET A 320 30.17 13.68 11.38
CA MET A 320 29.40 12.48 11.09
C MET A 320 27.99 12.64 11.68
N VAL A 321 26.97 12.34 10.89
CA VAL A 321 25.55 12.47 11.27
C VAL A 321 24.76 11.24 10.86
N PRO A 322 23.70 10.84 11.58
CA PRO A 322 22.86 9.73 11.17
C PRO A 322 22.09 10.04 9.87
N ILE A 323 21.91 9.02 9.02
CA ILE A 323 21.18 9.14 7.74
C ILE A 323 19.75 9.68 7.91
N SER A 324 19.03 9.15 8.91
CA SER A 324 17.63 9.54 9.19
C SER A 324 17.48 11.03 9.47
N PHE A 325 18.51 11.65 10.04
CA PHE A 325 18.53 13.08 10.26
C PHE A 325 18.67 13.85 8.95
N VAL A 326 19.60 13.46 8.09
CA VAL A 326 19.83 14.14 6.79
C VAL A 326 18.58 14.02 5.92
N ALA A 327 18.01 12.81 5.82
CA ALA A 327 16.79 12.55 5.06
C ALA A 327 15.63 13.42 5.55
N ARG A 328 15.37 13.40 6.86
CA ARG A 328 14.28 14.20 7.47
C ARG A 328 14.49 15.71 7.32
N ALA A 329 15.70 16.19 7.61
CA ALA A 329 15.99 17.62 7.58
C ALA A 329 15.93 18.22 6.17
N MET A 330 16.08 17.38 5.14
CA MET A 330 16.08 17.78 3.74
C MET A 330 14.85 17.28 2.97
N ASN A 331 13.89 16.65 3.66
CA ASN A 331 12.69 16.04 3.07
C ASN A 331 13.00 15.10 1.90
N LEU A 332 13.91 14.15 2.11
CA LEU A 332 14.33 13.15 1.14
C LEU A 332 13.88 11.76 1.58
N ASP A 333 13.58 10.91 0.61
CA ASP A 333 13.44 9.50 0.84
C ASP A 333 14.82 8.88 1.09
N SER A 334 14.88 7.89 1.98
CA SER A 334 16.13 7.18 2.27
C SER A 334 15.89 5.69 2.36
N ASP A 335 16.78 4.91 1.75
CA ASP A 335 16.78 3.45 1.83
C ASP A 335 18.16 2.91 2.21
N TRP A 336 18.20 1.66 2.65
CA TRP A 336 19.44 0.96 2.97
C TRP A 336 19.27 -0.53 2.76
N GLY A 337 20.36 -1.19 2.40
CA GLY A 337 20.35 -2.62 2.17
C GLY A 337 21.69 -3.30 2.45
N PRO A 338 21.69 -4.64 2.52
CA PRO A 338 20.50 -5.50 2.47
C PRO A 338 19.71 -5.47 3.79
N ARG A 339 18.39 -5.71 3.73
CA ARG A 339 17.53 -5.85 4.92
C ARG A 339 17.86 -7.18 5.63
N GLY A 340 17.83 -7.21 6.96
CA GLY A 340 18.13 -8.41 7.76
C GLY A 340 19.62 -8.70 8.02
N ALA A 341 20.53 -7.87 7.51
CA ALA A 341 21.95 -7.90 7.84
C ALA A 341 22.47 -6.50 8.18
N ALA A 342 23.76 -6.38 8.48
CA ALA A 342 24.38 -5.06 8.59
C ALA A 342 24.29 -4.36 7.24
N ALA A 343 23.85 -3.09 7.24
CA ALA A 343 23.76 -2.31 6.02
C ALA A 343 25.12 -2.28 5.30
N GLU A 344 25.10 -2.56 4.01
CA GLU A 344 26.24 -2.51 3.10
C GLU A 344 26.20 -1.24 2.24
N TRP A 345 25.02 -0.68 2.01
CA TRP A 345 24.83 0.59 1.32
C TRP A 345 23.66 1.38 1.90
N VAL A 346 23.64 2.67 1.62
CA VAL A 346 22.53 3.58 1.87
C VAL A 346 22.28 4.48 0.68
N SER A 347 21.03 4.86 0.45
CA SER A 347 20.64 5.79 -0.59
C SER A 347 19.77 6.94 -0.06
N PHE A 348 19.81 8.05 -0.79
CA PHE A 348 18.85 9.15 -0.69
C PHE A 348 18.23 9.38 -2.06
N GLU A 349 16.95 9.69 -2.10
CA GLU A 349 16.23 10.05 -3.33
C GLU A 349 15.33 11.27 -3.10
N GLY A 350 15.30 12.16 -4.09
CA GLY A 350 14.49 13.37 -4.08
C GLY A 350 15.14 14.48 -4.91
N ASN A 351 14.34 15.45 -5.37
CA ASN A 351 14.80 16.60 -6.16
C ASN A 351 15.58 16.21 -7.45
N ASN A 352 15.10 15.23 -8.21
CA ASN A 352 15.76 14.67 -9.41
C ASN A 352 17.19 14.14 -9.18
N MET A 353 17.49 13.78 -7.94
CA MET A 353 18.79 13.26 -7.56
C MET A 353 18.66 12.00 -6.72
N ARG A 354 19.47 11.00 -7.05
CA ARG A 354 19.73 9.83 -6.23
C ARG A 354 21.19 9.84 -5.81
N ILE A 355 21.44 9.62 -4.53
CA ILE A 355 22.80 9.49 -3.98
C ILE A 355 22.90 8.13 -3.33
N GLU A 356 23.97 7.39 -3.56
CA GLU A 356 24.22 6.11 -2.91
C GLU A 356 25.63 6.08 -2.31
N LEU A 357 25.74 5.57 -1.08
CA LEU A 357 26.99 5.40 -0.37
C LEU A 357 27.12 3.95 0.09
N GLU A 358 28.21 3.30 -0.31
CA GLU A 358 28.59 2.02 0.28
C GLU A 358 29.23 2.23 1.66
N ILE A 359 28.83 1.42 2.64
CA ILE A 359 29.38 1.45 3.99
C ILE A 359 30.85 1.03 3.95
N GLY A 360 31.72 1.89 4.49
CA GLY A 360 33.17 1.71 4.45
C GLY A 360 33.84 2.21 3.17
N SER A 361 33.09 2.68 2.18
CA SER A 361 33.62 3.34 0.99
C SER A 361 33.69 4.85 1.15
N THR A 362 34.72 5.45 0.54
CA THR A 362 34.85 6.91 0.40
C THR A 362 34.23 7.44 -0.89
N GLU A 363 33.79 6.55 -1.78
CA GLU A 363 33.13 6.90 -3.03
C GLU A 363 31.62 7.07 -2.80
N ILE A 364 31.04 8.04 -3.50
CA ILE A 364 29.62 8.40 -3.45
C ILE A 364 29.11 8.38 -4.88
N ALA A 365 28.17 7.49 -5.19
CA ALA A 365 27.52 7.47 -6.49
C ALA A 365 26.38 8.49 -6.49
N VAL A 366 26.30 9.31 -7.54
CA VAL A 366 25.32 10.39 -7.68
C VAL A 366 24.70 10.30 -9.07
N TRP A 367 23.38 10.16 -9.13
CA TRP A 367 22.60 10.31 -10.34
C TRP A 367 21.83 11.61 -10.24
N GLU A 368 22.05 12.55 -11.16
CA GLU A 368 21.34 13.82 -11.19
C GLU A 368 20.82 14.05 -12.62
N ASN A 369 19.50 14.21 -12.77
CA ASN A 369 18.84 14.35 -14.07
C ASN A 369 19.22 13.23 -15.07
N GLY A 370 19.29 11.98 -14.59
CA GLY A 370 19.64 10.81 -15.40
C GLY A 370 21.12 10.70 -15.77
N VAL A 371 21.99 11.57 -15.24
CA VAL A 371 23.44 11.50 -15.44
C VAL A 371 24.14 11.00 -14.18
N GLU A 372 24.85 9.89 -14.32
CA GLU A 372 25.67 9.30 -13.25
C GLU A 372 27.04 9.98 -13.14
N ARG A 373 27.47 10.28 -11.92
CA ARG A 373 28.83 10.69 -11.55
C ARG A 373 29.25 10.07 -10.22
N THR A 374 30.54 10.04 -9.97
CA THR A 374 31.11 9.61 -8.69
C THR A 374 31.80 10.78 -8.01
N GLU A 375 31.42 11.05 -6.77
CA GLU A 375 32.06 11.99 -5.87
C GLU A 375 32.87 11.25 -4.79
N THR A 376 33.76 11.95 -4.08
CA THR A 376 34.59 11.33 -3.04
C THR A 376 34.57 12.13 -1.75
N SER A 377 34.47 11.42 -0.62
CA SER A 377 34.61 11.97 0.74
C SER A 377 35.95 11.54 1.37
N ASP A 378 36.48 12.35 2.29
CA ASP A 378 37.68 11.98 3.06
C ASP A 378 37.41 10.93 4.14
N VAL A 379 36.15 10.73 4.51
CA VAL A 379 35.70 9.76 5.51
C VAL A 379 34.52 8.99 4.96
N ALA A 380 34.53 7.67 5.14
CA ALA A 380 33.49 6.78 4.68
C ALA A 380 32.22 6.85 5.54
N ALA A 381 31.09 6.47 4.94
CA ALA A 381 29.91 6.06 5.68
C ALA A 381 30.25 4.90 6.62
N GLN A 382 29.68 4.86 7.82
CA GLN A 382 29.96 3.80 8.80
C GLN A 382 28.77 3.54 9.71
N ILE A 383 28.76 2.38 10.36
CA ILE A 383 27.73 2.03 11.33
C ILE A 383 28.27 2.33 12.74
N VAL A 384 27.54 3.16 13.49
CA VAL A 384 27.83 3.49 14.89
C VAL A 384 26.56 3.26 15.71
N ASP A 385 26.67 2.46 16.77
CA ASP A 385 25.55 2.11 17.66
C ASP A 385 24.28 1.64 16.91
N GLY A 386 24.48 0.87 15.83
CA GLY A 386 23.38 0.32 15.02
C GLY A 386 22.74 1.33 14.06
N ARG A 387 23.30 2.53 13.91
CA ARG A 387 22.86 3.55 12.95
C ARG A 387 23.95 3.84 11.91
N THR A 388 23.53 3.98 10.66
CA THR A 388 24.43 4.48 9.62
C THR A 388 24.66 5.97 9.80
N VAL A 389 25.93 6.35 9.93
CA VAL A 389 26.37 7.74 10.00
C VAL A 389 27.23 8.10 8.80
N LEU A 390 27.06 9.33 8.32
CA LEU A 390 27.57 9.80 7.04
C LEU A 390 28.37 11.09 7.18
N PRO A 391 29.34 11.35 6.29
CA PRO A 391 30.07 12.61 6.24
C PRO A 391 29.13 13.74 5.79
N LEU A 392 28.58 14.49 6.75
CA LEU A 392 27.52 15.48 6.55
C LEU A 392 27.80 16.45 5.39
N ARG A 393 29.02 17.01 5.35
CA ARG A 393 29.38 17.98 4.32
C ARG A 393 29.39 17.37 2.92
N ALA A 394 29.95 16.16 2.78
CA ALA A 394 30.08 15.55 1.45
C ALA A 394 28.70 15.27 0.85
N VAL A 395 27.80 14.69 1.64
CA VAL A 395 26.41 14.42 1.23
C VAL A 395 25.63 15.72 1.04
N GLY A 396 25.72 16.65 2.00
CA GLY A 396 24.96 17.90 1.94
C GLY A 396 25.41 18.85 0.83
N GLU A 397 26.69 18.94 0.49
CA GLU A 397 27.16 19.75 -0.64
C GLU A 397 26.64 19.21 -1.98
N ILE A 398 26.57 17.88 -2.14
CA ILE A 398 25.95 17.25 -3.32
C ILE A 398 24.46 17.65 -3.38
N LEU A 399 23.78 17.65 -2.23
CA LEU A 399 22.40 18.09 -2.07
C LEU A 399 22.21 19.63 -2.11
N GLY A 400 23.25 20.42 -2.32
CA GLY A 400 23.14 21.88 -2.42
C GLY A 400 23.00 22.63 -1.08
N ALA A 401 23.34 22.00 0.04
CA ALA A 401 23.34 22.63 1.35
C ALA A 401 24.59 23.52 1.59
N ASP A 402 24.37 24.69 2.15
CA ASP A 402 25.40 25.65 2.56
C ASP A 402 25.68 25.54 4.06
N PHE A 403 26.91 25.16 4.43
CA PHE A 403 27.25 24.86 5.81
C PHE A 403 28.02 25.96 6.55
N ASN A 404 27.80 26.04 7.86
CA ASN A 404 28.54 26.85 8.81
C ASN A 404 28.90 26.04 10.06
N TRP A 405 30.09 26.26 10.59
CA TRP A 405 30.55 25.61 11.83
C TRP A 405 31.01 26.67 12.80
N GLY A 406 30.76 26.44 14.08
CA GLY A 406 31.26 27.32 15.10
C GLY A 406 31.53 26.64 16.44
N PRO A 407 32.14 27.39 17.37
CA PRO A 407 32.75 28.71 17.16
C PRO A 407 34.01 28.68 16.26
N LYS A 408 34.26 29.74 15.47
CA LYS A 408 35.34 29.78 14.46
C LYS A 408 36.76 29.78 15.03
N ASP A 409 36.92 30.23 16.27
CA ASP A 409 38.23 30.41 16.93
C ASP A 409 38.49 29.37 18.02
N ALA A 410 37.66 28.33 18.14
CA ALA A 410 37.85 27.24 19.09
C ALA A 410 37.47 25.89 18.46
N ALA A 411 37.37 24.84 19.29
CA ALA A 411 36.86 23.56 18.82
C ALA A 411 35.43 23.72 18.32
N THR A 412 35.07 23.01 17.25
CA THR A 412 33.71 22.99 16.73
C THR A 412 32.76 22.41 17.78
N GLU A 413 31.77 23.19 18.15
CA GLU A 413 30.72 22.85 19.11
C GLU A 413 29.35 22.70 18.44
N TRP A 414 29.16 23.34 17.28
CA TRP A 414 27.93 23.25 16.51
C TRP A 414 28.21 23.30 15.00
N VAL A 415 27.26 22.78 14.25
CA VAL A 415 27.16 22.88 12.80
C VAL A 415 25.75 23.36 12.46
N SER A 416 25.65 24.28 11.50
CA SER A 416 24.39 24.64 10.87
C SER A 416 24.50 24.52 9.37
N PHE A 417 23.38 24.31 8.70
CA PHE A 417 23.31 24.46 7.26
C PHE A 417 22.00 25.07 6.82
N THR A 418 22.05 25.77 5.70
CA THR A 418 20.87 26.20 4.98
C THR A 418 20.74 25.38 3.71
N TYR A 419 19.53 24.94 3.43
CA TYR A 419 19.21 24.25 2.20
C TYR A 419 17.93 24.87 1.64
N THR A 420 17.99 25.37 0.41
CA THR A 420 16.78 25.74 -0.32
C THR A 420 16.40 24.52 -1.12
N PRO A 421 15.26 23.85 -0.82
CA PRO A 421 14.72 22.84 -1.72
C PRO A 421 14.69 23.46 -3.10
N THR A 422 15.34 22.82 -4.07
CA THR A 422 15.05 23.17 -5.45
C THR A 422 13.62 22.71 -5.61
N ALA A 423 12.66 23.63 -5.57
CA ALA A 423 11.30 23.31 -5.91
C ALA A 423 11.39 22.61 -7.27
N VAL A 424 11.17 21.31 -7.26
CA VAL A 424 10.64 20.66 -8.43
C VAL A 424 9.33 21.41 -8.59
N ILE A 425 9.31 22.39 -9.49
CA ILE A 425 8.07 22.70 -10.17
C ILE A 425 7.83 21.40 -10.94
N GLU A 426 7.31 20.40 -10.23
CA GLU A 426 6.30 19.57 -10.81
C GLU A 426 5.28 20.63 -11.18
N GLU A 427 5.34 21.07 -12.44
CA GLU A 427 4.10 21.53 -13.05
C GLU A 427 3.11 20.47 -12.58
N PRO A 428 2.05 20.86 -11.86
CA PRO A 428 1.16 19.89 -11.24
C PRO A 428 0.99 18.83 -12.29
N LEU A 429 1.31 17.56 -11.96
CA LEU A 429 0.94 16.48 -12.86
C LEU A 429 -0.51 16.81 -13.15
N GLN A 430 -0.75 17.34 -14.36
CA GLN A 430 -2.08 17.32 -14.88
C GLN A 430 -2.36 15.85 -14.77
N ASP A 431 -3.46 15.49 -14.13
CA ASP A 431 -4.07 14.23 -14.45
C ASP A 431 -4.26 14.29 -15.97
N GLU A 432 -3.22 13.97 -16.75
CA GLU A 432 -3.34 13.49 -18.09
C GLU A 432 -3.90 12.11 -17.84
N GLU A 433 -5.20 12.11 -17.59
CA GLU A 433 -6.09 10.98 -17.64
C GLU A 433 -5.56 10.13 -18.80
N GLU A 434 -4.94 8.98 -18.50
CA GLU A 434 -4.24 8.21 -19.52
C GLU A 434 -5.20 8.00 -20.69
N ALA A 435 -4.73 8.30 -21.90
CA ALA A 435 -5.52 8.25 -23.11
C ALA A 435 -6.15 6.84 -23.26
N SER A 436 -7.46 6.74 -23.00
CA SER A 436 -8.16 5.46 -22.94
C SER A 436 -9.48 5.52 -23.70
N ILE A 437 -9.99 4.36 -24.11
CA ILE A 437 -11.31 4.26 -24.74
C ILE A 437 -12.29 3.81 -23.67
N ASP A 438 -13.25 4.66 -23.32
CA ASP A 438 -14.25 4.40 -22.26
C ASP A 438 -15.28 3.35 -22.74
N TRP A 439 -15.80 3.52 -23.96
CA TRP A 439 -16.70 2.54 -24.57
C TRP A 439 -16.76 2.68 -26.10
N ILE A 440 -17.23 1.62 -26.75
CA ILE A 440 -17.55 1.59 -28.18
C ILE A 440 -18.83 0.79 -28.43
N THR A 441 -19.63 1.23 -29.40
CA THR A 441 -20.80 0.52 -29.94
C THR A 441 -20.75 0.45 -31.46
N ALA A 442 -21.26 -0.65 -32.01
CA ALA A 442 -21.43 -0.86 -33.44
C ALA A 442 -22.89 -1.24 -33.72
N THR A 443 -23.65 -0.31 -34.30
CA THR A 443 -25.10 -0.44 -34.50
C THR A 443 -25.44 -0.57 -35.99
N PRO A 444 -25.78 -1.76 -36.49
CA PRO A 444 -26.22 -1.94 -37.87
C PRO A 444 -27.66 -1.44 -38.10
N ASP A 445 -27.89 -0.71 -39.20
CA ASP A 445 -29.21 -0.36 -39.72
C ASP A 445 -29.47 -1.12 -41.03
N TYR A 446 -30.38 -2.10 -40.96
CA TYR A 446 -30.72 -2.96 -42.08
C TYR A 446 -31.68 -2.32 -43.10
N GLU A 447 -32.39 -1.24 -42.74
CA GLU A 447 -33.26 -0.53 -43.69
C GLU A 447 -32.44 0.43 -44.55
N GLU A 448 -31.43 1.06 -43.96
CA GLU A 448 -30.55 2.02 -44.63
C GLU A 448 -29.24 1.41 -45.16
N ASN A 449 -29.01 0.11 -44.93
CA ASN A 449 -27.75 -0.59 -45.24
C ASN A 449 -26.53 0.18 -44.70
N SER A 450 -26.60 0.54 -43.42
CA SER A 450 -25.55 1.32 -42.76
C SER A 450 -25.07 0.68 -41.47
N LEU A 451 -23.87 1.06 -41.02
CA LEU A 451 -23.31 0.71 -39.72
C LEU A 451 -22.88 2.00 -39.03
N THR A 452 -23.44 2.28 -37.86
CA THR A 452 -22.99 3.40 -37.03
C THR A 452 -22.06 2.89 -35.95
N ILE A 453 -20.87 3.46 -35.88
CA ILE A 453 -19.88 3.22 -34.85
C ILE A 453 -19.83 4.48 -33.99
N ALA A 454 -19.89 4.33 -32.68
CA ALA A 454 -19.80 5.44 -31.74
C ALA A 454 -19.09 5.00 -30.48
N GLY A 455 -18.36 5.91 -29.85
CA GLY A 455 -17.67 5.67 -28.59
C GLY A 455 -17.27 6.95 -27.90
N ALA A 456 -16.60 6.80 -26.77
CA ALA A 456 -15.98 7.89 -26.04
C ALA A 456 -14.57 7.51 -25.59
N VAL A 457 -13.72 8.52 -25.42
CA VAL A 457 -12.36 8.39 -24.89
C VAL A 457 -12.20 9.31 -23.68
N THR A 458 -11.22 8.98 -22.85
CA THR A 458 -10.70 9.82 -21.77
C THR A 458 -9.29 10.28 -22.14
N GLY A 459 -8.83 11.39 -21.57
CA GLY A 459 -7.54 11.98 -21.92
C GLY A 459 -7.51 12.78 -23.24
N ASP A 460 -6.33 13.29 -23.59
CA ASP A 460 -6.11 14.10 -24.81
C ASP A 460 -5.91 13.20 -26.02
N VAL A 461 -7.01 12.90 -26.72
CA VAL A 461 -7.02 12.01 -27.90
C VAL A 461 -7.62 12.78 -29.08
N ASP A 462 -6.81 13.06 -30.09
CA ASP A 462 -7.28 13.74 -31.31
C ASP A 462 -8.01 12.79 -32.27
N MET A 463 -7.59 11.52 -32.31
CA MET A 463 -8.02 10.54 -33.32
C MET A 463 -8.16 9.14 -32.70
N VAL A 464 -9.17 8.41 -33.13
CA VAL A 464 -9.35 6.99 -32.83
C VAL A 464 -9.30 6.19 -34.13
N SER A 465 -8.51 5.12 -34.14
CA SER A 465 -8.41 4.20 -35.28
C SER A 465 -9.47 3.11 -35.18
N ILE A 466 -10.26 2.94 -36.24
CA ILE A 466 -11.38 1.99 -36.29
C ILE A 466 -11.08 0.85 -37.26
N GLY A 467 -11.12 -0.38 -36.75
CA GLY A 467 -11.05 -1.62 -37.53
C GLY A 467 -12.40 -2.33 -37.58
N VAL A 468 -12.90 -2.62 -38.79
CA VAL A 468 -14.14 -3.38 -38.99
C VAL A 468 -13.83 -4.69 -39.72
N GLY A 469 -13.85 -5.82 -38.99
CA GLY A 469 -13.40 -7.12 -39.50
C GLY A 469 -14.38 -8.26 -39.22
N ALA A 470 -14.36 -9.29 -40.07
CA ALA A 470 -14.99 -10.56 -39.76
C ALA A 470 -14.08 -11.35 -38.81
N LEU A 471 -14.64 -11.93 -37.72
CA LEU A 471 -14.00 -12.66 -36.60
C LEU A 471 -13.04 -13.83 -36.95
N ARG A 472 -12.67 -14.02 -38.23
CA ARG A 472 -11.70 -15.04 -38.67
C ARG A 472 -10.24 -14.57 -38.68
N TRP A 473 -9.93 -13.41 -38.11
CA TRP A 473 -8.61 -12.77 -38.14
C TRP A 473 -8.22 -12.16 -36.77
N VAL A 474 -8.81 -12.62 -35.67
CA VAL A 474 -8.66 -12.01 -34.33
C VAL A 474 -8.26 -13.09 -33.31
N ASP A 475 -7.17 -13.80 -33.55
CA ASP A 475 -6.67 -14.81 -32.58
C ASP A 475 -5.14 -14.86 -32.43
N GLU A 476 -4.38 -13.88 -32.92
CA GLU A 476 -2.93 -13.84 -32.70
C GLU A 476 -2.51 -12.40 -32.36
N ARG A 477 -1.87 -12.23 -31.20
CA ARG A 477 -1.31 -10.97 -30.67
C ARG A 477 -0.06 -10.53 -31.46
N ASP A 478 -0.16 -10.46 -32.79
CA ASP A 478 0.83 -9.82 -33.65
C ASP A 478 0.15 -8.71 -34.44
N TYR A 479 0.32 -7.48 -33.97
CA TYR A 479 -0.07 -6.27 -34.71
C TYR A 479 1.13 -5.74 -35.50
N GLU A 480 1.82 -6.61 -36.26
CA GLU A 480 2.71 -6.14 -37.32
C GLU A 480 1.87 -5.47 -38.42
N ASP A 481 2.44 -4.51 -39.14
CA ASP A 481 1.81 -3.60 -40.13
C ASP A 481 0.98 -4.32 -41.24
N ASP A 482 1.14 -5.65 -41.35
CA ASP A 482 0.44 -6.59 -42.21
C ASP A 482 -0.95 -7.01 -41.68
N ALA A 483 -1.19 -6.89 -40.37
CA ALA A 483 -2.37 -7.33 -39.62
C ALA A 483 -3.45 -6.25 -39.43
N ARG A 484 -3.24 -5.04 -39.97
CA ARG A 484 -4.29 -3.99 -40.11
C ARG A 484 -5.52 -4.45 -40.91
N GLY A 485 -5.47 -5.64 -41.50
CA GLY A 485 -6.40 -6.05 -42.53
C GLY A 485 -6.38 -5.03 -43.67
N HIS A 486 -7.12 -5.32 -44.71
CA HIS A 486 -7.49 -4.23 -45.59
C HIS A 486 -8.45 -3.29 -44.81
N GLN A 487 -8.02 -2.05 -44.57
CA GLN A 487 -8.86 -0.85 -44.39
C GLN A 487 -9.34 -0.45 -42.97
N GLY A 488 -8.47 -0.48 -41.94
CA GLY A 488 -8.67 0.40 -40.77
C GLY A 488 -8.68 1.89 -41.17
N PHE A 489 -9.41 2.74 -40.45
CA PHE A 489 -9.47 4.18 -40.74
C PHE A 489 -9.58 5.01 -39.46
N ASP A 490 -9.00 6.21 -39.48
CA ASP A 490 -8.99 7.10 -38.33
C ASP A 490 -10.18 8.06 -38.38
N ILE A 491 -10.81 8.28 -37.23
CA ILE A 491 -11.89 9.25 -37.04
C ILE A 491 -11.51 10.26 -35.96
N PRO A 492 -11.85 11.54 -36.15
CA PRO A 492 -11.57 12.55 -35.14
C PRO A 492 -12.44 12.34 -33.91
N VAL A 493 -11.88 12.67 -32.75
CA VAL A 493 -12.60 12.80 -31.48
C VAL A 493 -13.05 14.26 -31.34
N GLU A 494 -14.26 14.46 -30.84
CA GLU A 494 -14.82 15.79 -30.57
C GLU A 494 -14.27 16.35 -29.25
N GLU A 495 -14.43 17.66 -29.01
CA GLU A 495 -13.95 18.33 -27.78
C GLU A 495 -14.52 17.74 -26.47
N ASP A 496 -15.60 16.97 -26.55
CA ASP A 496 -16.23 16.29 -25.41
C ASP A 496 -15.79 14.83 -25.23
N GLY A 497 -14.77 14.39 -25.97
CA GLY A 497 -14.24 13.02 -25.93
C GLY A 497 -15.07 12.01 -26.73
N SER A 498 -16.15 12.43 -27.39
CA SER A 498 -16.97 11.51 -28.19
C SER A 498 -16.44 11.34 -29.62
N PHE A 499 -16.61 10.16 -30.19
CA PHE A 499 -16.36 9.90 -31.60
C PHE A 499 -17.51 9.12 -32.22
N SER A 500 -17.82 9.38 -33.50
CA SER A 500 -18.79 8.58 -34.23
C SER A 500 -18.63 8.66 -35.75
N ILE A 501 -18.96 7.56 -36.43
CA ILE A 501 -19.06 7.49 -37.88
C ILE A 501 -20.21 6.58 -38.31
N THR A 502 -20.88 6.94 -39.40
CA THR A 502 -21.85 6.07 -40.06
C THR A 502 -21.34 5.66 -41.43
N LEU A 503 -21.12 4.37 -41.62
CA LEU A 503 -20.71 3.74 -42.87
C LEU A 503 -21.96 3.33 -43.63
N VAL A 504 -22.16 3.81 -44.87
CA VAL A 504 -23.34 3.50 -45.70
C VAL A 504 -22.91 2.78 -46.97
N GLU A 505 -23.57 1.67 -47.32
CA GLU A 505 -23.18 0.81 -48.45
C GLU A 505 -23.07 1.61 -49.76
N GLY A 506 -21.92 1.52 -50.44
CA GLY A 506 -21.65 2.27 -51.67
C GLY A 506 -21.35 3.77 -51.47
N GLY A 507 -21.26 4.22 -50.21
CA GLY A 507 -20.78 5.55 -49.83
C GLY A 507 -19.25 5.70 -49.95
N SER A 508 -18.79 6.95 -49.88
CA SER A 508 -17.36 7.29 -49.87
C SER A 508 -16.73 6.86 -48.56
N TRP A 509 -15.68 6.03 -48.64
CA TRP A 509 -14.87 5.57 -47.51
C TRP A 509 -13.78 6.60 -47.16
N PRO A 510 -13.46 6.82 -45.87
CA PRO A 510 -12.36 7.73 -45.46
C PRO A 510 -10.99 7.36 -46.06
N GLY A 511 -10.74 6.06 -46.29
CA GLY A 511 -9.49 5.51 -46.83
C GLY A 511 -9.42 5.30 -48.36
N GLY A 512 -10.39 5.76 -49.15
CA GLY A 512 -10.17 5.98 -50.60
C GLY A 512 -10.65 4.95 -51.63
N ASP A 513 -11.44 3.93 -51.27
CA ASP A 513 -12.22 3.11 -52.21
C ASP A 513 -13.67 2.92 -51.70
N ASN A 514 -14.66 2.68 -52.57
CA ASN A 514 -16.06 2.56 -52.14
C ASN A 514 -16.24 1.43 -51.10
N TRP A 515 -16.94 1.71 -50.00
CA TRP A 515 -17.26 0.67 -49.02
C TRP A 515 -18.10 -0.44 -49.68
N HIS A 516 -17.54 -1.64 -49.67
CA HIS A 516 -18.28 -2.85 -49.98
C HIS A 516 -18.87 -3.33 -48.65
N GLY A 517 -20.18 -3.14 -48.45
CA GLY A 517 -20.86 -3.44 -47.18
C GLY A 517 -20.49 -4.80 -46.58
N LEU A 518 -20.74 -4.95 -45.28
CA LEU A 518 -20.36 -6.15 -44.54
C LEU A 518 -20.97 -7.41 -45.16
N ARG A 519 -20.18 -8.48 -45.19
CA ARG A 519 -20.65 -9.79 -45.67
C ARG A 519 -21.58 -10.40 -44.64
N SER A 520 -22.51 -11.25 -45.09
CA SER A 520 -23.33 -12.06 -44.19
C SER A 520 -22.47 -12.85 -43.19
N GLY A 521 -22.74 -12.71 -41.89
CA GLY A 521 -21.97 -13.32 -40.79
C GLY A 521 -21.92 -12.47 -39.52
N THR A 522 -21.23 -12.98 -38.50
CA THR A 522 -20.95 -12.25 -37.25
C THR A 522 -19.69 -11.39 -37.41
N HIS A 523 -19.75 -10.15 -36.93
CA HIS A 523 -18.69 -9.15 -36.99
C HIS A 523 -18.49 -8.49 -35.63
N GLN A 524 -17.33 -7.87 -35.46
CA GLN A 524 -16.96 -7.06 -34.31
C GLN A 524 -16.18 -5.83 -34.80
N VAL A 525 -16.26 -4.72 -34.07
CA VAL A 525 -15.49 -3.50 -34.35
C VAL A 525 -14.47 -3.28 -33.25
N ARG A 526 -13.22 -2.99 -33.61
CA ARG A 526 -12.19 -2.52 -32.68
C ARG A 526 -11.99 -1.03 -32.84
N ALA A 527 -11.96 -0.30 -31.72
CA ALA A 527 -11.38 1.03 -31.65
C ALA A 527 -10.03 0.97 -30.95
N ALA A 528 -9.05 1.72 -31.43
CA ALA A 528 -7.72 1.81 -30.83
C ALA A 528 -7.21 3.25 -30.82
N ILE A 529 -6.51 3.62 -29.76
CA ILE A 529 -5.67 4.82 -29.67
C ILE A 529 -4.25 4.38 -30.03
N LEU A 530 -3.63 5.12 -30.94
CA LEU A 530 -2.28 4.85 -31.43
C LEU A 530 -1.35 5.98 -31.01
N ASP A 531 -0.11 5.66 -30.69
CA ASP A 531 0.93 6.66 -30.47
C ASP A 531 1.51 7.20 -31.80
N ASP A 532 2.47 8.12 -31.70
CA ASP A 532 3.16 8.72 -32.84
C ASP A 532 3.97 7.70 -33.68
N GLU A 533 4.31 6.55 -33.11
CA GLU A 533 5.03 5.45 -33.77
C GLU A 533 4.06 4.44 -34.42
N GLY A 534 2.77 4.57 -34.13
CA GLY A 534 1.68 3.74 -34.65
C GLY A 534 1.43 2.49 -33.82
N GLU A 535 1.99 2.41 -32.60
CA GLU A 535 1.76 1.33 -31.64
C GLU A 535 0.45 1.56 -30.87
N ILE A 536 -0.18 0.47 -30.42
CA ILE A 536 -1.46 0.54 -29.70
C ILE A 536 -1.21 0.98 -28.26
N VAL A 537 -1.75 2.13 -27.89
CA VAL A 537 -1.77 2.65 -26.52
C VAL A 537 -2.93 2.04 -25.72
N SER A 538 -4.12 1.97 -26.36
CA SER A 538 -5.34 1.44 -25.75
C SER A 538 -6.28 0.95 -26.84
N PHE A 539 -7.04 -0.12 -26.60
CA PHE A 539 -8.06 -0.60 -27.53
C PHE A 539 -9.26 -1.19 -26.80
N VAL A 540 -10.43 -1.08 -27.41
CA VAL A 540 -11.68 -1.70 -26.95
C VAL A 540 -12.44 -2.27 -28.15
N ASP A 541 -13.02 -3.45 -27.95
CA ASP A 541 -13.87 -4.10 -28.93
C ASP A 541 -15.36 -3.88 -28.63
N SER A 542 -16.17 -3.72 -29.68
CA SER A 542 -17.63 -3.66 -29.56
C SER A 542 -18.21 -5.02 -29.20
N GLU A 543 -19.48 -5.03 -28.78
CA GLU A 543 -20.26 -6.26 -28.81
C GLU A 543 -20.32 -6.83 -30.25
N GLU A 544 -20.43 -8.16 -30.35
CA GLU A 544 -20.62 -8.84 -31.63
C GLU A 544 -22.00 -8.52 -32.25
N PHE A 545 -22.05 -8.34 -33.56
CA PHE A 545 -23.30 -8.16 -34.29
C PHE A 545 -23.34 -9.00 -35.57
N THR A 546 -24.54 -9.39 -35.99
CA THR A 546 -24.74 -10.23 -37.18
C THR A 546 -25.27 -9.40 -38.34
N VAL A 547 -24.71 -9.57 -39.52
CA VAL A 547 -25.22 -9.02 -40.78
C VAL A 547 -25.79 -10.16 -41.61
N GLU A 548 -26.99 -10.00 -42.19
CA GLU A 548 -27.65 -11.02 -43.02
C GLU A 548 -27.34 -10.90 -44.51
#